data_AF-A0A382CD61-F1
#
_entry.id   AF-A0A382CD61-F1
#
_cell.length_a   1.000
_cell.length_b   1.000
_cell.length_c   1.000
_cell.angle_alpha   90.00
_cell.angle_beta   90.00
_cell.angle_gamma   90.00
#
_symmetry.space_group_name_H-M   'P 1'
#
loop_
_entity.id
_entity.type
_entity.pdbx_description
1 polymer ?
#
loop_
_entity_poly.entity_id
_entity_poly.type
_entity_poly.pdbx_seq_one_letter_code
_entity_poly.pdbx_strand_id
1 'polypeptide(L)' 'MTGIISLAVTQSSFYRKVGQSQRLISNVYSKIFANYVDELDPETFVNASINSITQNLDPYTSYLVEDEQHNLNVLSKG' A
#
# COMPACT_ATOMS: atom_id res chain seq x y z
N MET A 1 -25.36 17.77 23.54
CA MET A 1 -24.22 18.19 22.67
C MET A 1 -22.99 17.31 22.94
N THR A 2 -23.14 15.98 22.94
CA THR A 2 -22.07 15.02 23.34
C THR A 2 -21.75 13.99 22.25
N GLY A 3 -22.69 13.68 21.35
CA GLY A 3 -22.47 12.69 20.29
C GLY A 3 -21.46 13.11 19.20
N ILE A 4 -21.40 14.41 18.86
CA ILE A 4 -20.53 14.91 17.78
C ILE A 4 -19.04 14.85 18.16
N ILE A 5 -18.73 15.03 19.44
CA ILE A 5 -17.35 14.98 19.96
C ILE A 5 -16.84 13.52 19.94
N SER A 6 -17.67 12.55 20.30
CA SER A 6 -17.31 11.12 20.30
C SER A 6 -16.98 10.60 18.89
N LEU A 7 -17.71 11.05 17.87
CA LEU A 7 -17.45 10.69 16.47
C LEU A 7 -16.14 11.31 15.95
N ALA A 8 -15.87 12.59 16.24
CA ALA A 8 -14.65 13.28 15.81
C ALA A 8 -13.38 12.69 16.46
N VAL A 9 -13.43 12.37 17.75
CA VAL A 9 -12.31 11.73 18.48
C VAL A 9 -12.03 10.32 17.93
N THR A 10 -13.06 9.56 17.58
CA THR A 10 -12.88 8.20 17.02
C THR A 10 -12.21 8.26 15.65
N GLN A 11 -12.67 9.13 14.75
CA GLN A 11 -12.08 9.30 13.41
C GLN A 11 -10.62 9.77 13.48
N SER A 12 -10.32 10.76 14.31
CA SER A 12 -8.94 11.23 14.50
C SER A 12 -8.00 10.14 15.03
N SER A 13 -8.49 9.27 15.91
CA SER A 13 -7.72 8.13 16.42
C SER A 13 -7.40 7.09 15.34
N PHE A 14 -8.34 6.84 14.42
CA PHE A 14 -8.18 5.94 13.29
C PHE A 14 -7.15 6.48 12.28
N TYR A 15 -7.33 7.72 11.81
CA TYR A 15 -6.39 8.34 10.87
C TYR A 15 -4.97 8.44 11.43
N ARG A 16 -4.84 8.67 12.75
CA ARG A 16 -3.53 8.63 13.42
C ARG A 16 -2.88 7.26 13.34
N LYS A 17 -3.63 6.17 13.52
CA LYS A 17 -3.12 4.79 13.38
C LYS A 17 -2.70 4.48 11.94
N VAL A 18 -3.48 4.92 10.96
CA VAL A 18 -3.13 4.80 9.53
C VAL A 18 -1.81 5.50 9.25
N GLY A 19 -1.67 6.77 9.67
CA GLY A 19 -0.43 7.53 9.49
C GLY A 19 0.78 6.94 10.24
N GLN A 20 0.58 6.36 11.43
CA GLN A 20 1.64 5.62 12.14
C GLN A 20 2.09 4.38 11.37
N SER A 21 1.14 3.64 10.79
CA SER A 21 1.42 2.44 10.00
C SER A 21 2.19 2.78 8.72
N GLN A 22 1.80 3.84 8.02
CA GLN A 22 2.52 4.34 6.84
C GLN A 22 3.97 4.73 7.18
N ARG A 23 4.18 5.43 8.30
CA ARG A 23 5.55 5.77 8.76
C ARG A 23 6.37 4.52 9.08
N LEU A 24 5.77 3.49 9.66
CA LEU A 24 6.45 2.23 9.92
C LEU A 24 6.91 1.56 8.62
N ILE A 25 6.04 1.48 7.62
CA ILE A 25 6.36 0.91 6.30
C ILE A 25 7.53 1.66 5.67
N SER A 26 7.48 3.00 5.64
CA SER A 26 8.56 3.83 5.08
C SER A 26 9.88 3.64 5.84
N ASN A 27 9.84 3.59 7.18
CA ASN A 27 11.04 3.38 7.98
C ASN A 27 11.68 2.01 7.74
N VAL A 28 10.87 0.96 7.60
CA VAL A 28 11.37 -0.40 7.31
C VAL A 28 11.95 -0.46 5.89
N TYR A 29 11.25 0.09 4.90
CA TYR A 29 11.73 0.21 3.53
C TYR A 29 13.13 0.85 3.48
N SER A 30 13.29 2.04 4.07
CA SER A 30 14.57 2.76 4.07
C SER A 30 15.68 1.99 4.79
N LYS A 31 15.36 1.29 5.89
CA LYS A 31 16.35 0.48 6.61
C LYS A 31 16.82 -0.72 5.80
N ILE A 32 15.95 -1.35 5.04
CA ILE A 32 16.32 -2.47 4.16
C ILE A 32 17.31 -1.97 3.11
N PHE A 33 16.95 -0.95 2.33
CA PHE A 33 17.83 -0.43 1.27
C PHE A 33 19.13 0.19 1.77
N ALA A 34 19.18 0.67 3.01
CA ALA A 34 20.39 1.25 3.58
C ALA A 34 21.34 0.22 4.23
N ASN A 35 20.85 -0.96 4.63
CA ASN A 35 21.63 -1.88 5.47
C ASN A 35 21.64 -3.33 4.98
N TYR A 36 20.86 -3.68 3.95
CA TYR A 36 20.88 -5.04 3.40
C TYR A 36 22.19 -5.26 2.65
N VAL A 37 22.73 -6.49 2.76
CA VAL A 37 24.05 -6.83 2.23
C VAL A 37 24.06 -6.94 0.71
N ASP A 38 22.96 -7.44 0.14
CA ASP A 38 22.83 -7.64 -1.29
C ASP A 38 22.12 -6.46 -1.95
N GLU A 39 22.46 -6.22 -3.22
CA GLU A 39 21.76 -5.23 -4.03
C GLU A 39 20.32 -5.69 -4.28
N LEU A 40 19.38 -4.78 -4.01
CA LEU A 40 17.95 -4.99 -4.25
C LEU A 40 17.51 -4.08 -5.39
N ASP A 41 16.81 -4.65 -6.35
CA ASP A 41 16.10 -3.87 -7.36
C ASP A 41 14.89 -3.17 -6.72
N PRO A 42 14.84 -1.82 -6.70
CA PRO A 42 13.75 -1.09 -6.03
C PRO A 42 12.38 -1.39 -6.64
N GLU A 43 12.31 -1.53 -7.96
CA GLU A 43 11.06 -1.75 -8.68
C GLU A 43 10.45 -3.11 -8.32
N THR A 44 11.24 -4.18 -8.41
CA THR A 44 10.84 -5.53 -8.01
C THR A 44 10.41 -5.59 -6.55
N PHE A 45 11.16 -4.95 -5.65
CA PHE A 45 10.84 -4.93 -4.21
C PHE A 45 9.51 -4.22 -3.91
N VAL A 46 9.28 -3.06 -4.53
CA VAL A 46 8.04 -2.29 -4.35
C VAL A 46 6.85 -3.05 -4.93
N ASN A 47 6.97 -3.61 -6.14
CA ASN A 47 5.91 -4.38 -6.78
C ASN A 47 5.50 -5.58 -5.92
N ALA A 48 6.47 -6.34 -5.40
CA ALA A 48 6.21 -7.46 -4.49
C ALA A 48 5.54 -7.01 -3.17
N SER A 49 5.95 -5.85 -2.65
CA SER A 49 5.38 -5.27 -1.43
C SER A 49 3.92 -4.87 -1.61
N ILE A 50 3.59 -4.18 -2.71
CA ILE A 50 2.21 -3.77 -3.02
C ILE A 50 1.34 -5.00 -3.29
N ASN A 51 1.83 -5.95 -4.10
CA ASN A 51 1.12 -7.22 -4.34
C ASN A 51 0.78 -7.95 -3.03
N SER A 52 1.73 -8.01 -2.09
CA SER A 52 1.50 -8.64 -0.78
C SER A 52 0.44 -7.93 0.07
N ILE A 53 0.29 -6.61 -0.09
CA ILE A 53 -0.75 -5.82 0.58
C ILE A 53 -2.12 -6.07 -0.06
N THR A 54 -2.19 -6.18 -1.39
CA THR A 54 -3.47 -6.27 -2.12
C THR A 54 -4.03 -7.69 -2.21
N GLN A 55 -3.18 -8.72 -2.22
CA GLN A 55 -3.56 -10.12 -2.52
C GLN A 55 -4.63 -10.72 -1.60
N ASN A 56 -4.84 -10.17 -0.40
CA ASN A 56 -5.79 -10.69 0.59
C ASN A 56 -6.99 -9.76 0.83
N LEU A 57 -7.17 -8.71 0.02
CA LEU A 57 -8.30 -7.79 0.20
C LEU A 57 -9.60 -8.40 -0.29
N ASP A 58 -9.66 -8.74 -1.59
CA ASP A 58 -10.77 -9.44 -2.22
C ASP A 58 -10.35 -9.93 -3.62
N PRO A 59 -11.09 -10.87 -4.24
CA PRO A 59 -10.75 -11.45 -5.55
C PRO A 59 -10.70 -10.46 -6.73
N TYR A 60 -11.20 -9.24 -6.56
CA TYR A 60 -11.24 -8.21 -7.59
C TYR A 60 -10.23 -7.08 -7.35
N THR A 61 -9.48 -7.13 -6.24
CA THR A 61 -8.42 -6.18 -5.94
C THR A 61 -7.06 -6.80 -6.24
N SER A 62 -6.44 -6.33 -7.32
CA SER A 62 -5.05 -6.65 -7.66
C SER A 62 -4.29 -5.38 -7.99
N TYR A 63 -2.99 -5.39 -7.71
CA TYR A 63 -2.08 -4.37 -8.22
C TYR A 63 -1.68 -4.78 -9.63
N LEU A 64 -1.78 -3.82 -10.57
CA LEU A 64 -1.45 -4.00 -11.98
C LEU A 64 -0.23 -3.15 -12.30
N VAL A 65 0.80 -3.76 -12.87
CA VAL A 65 1.92 -3.00 -13.44
C VAL A 65 1.55 -2.47 -14.83
N GLU A 66 2.26 -1.46 -15.34
CA GLU A 66 1.89 -0.73 -16.57
C GLU A 66 1.60 -1.64 -17.77
N ASP A 67 2.41 -2.69 -17.95
CA ASP A 67 2.25 -3.66 -19.04
C ASP A 67 0.96 -4.50 -18.91
N GLU A 68 0.60 -4.87 -17.68
CA GLU A 68 -0.65 -5.59 -17.40
C GLU A 68 -1.87 -4.69 -17.60
N GLN A 69 -1.74 -3.43 -17.19
CA GLN A 69 -2.77 -2.43 -17.38
C GLN A 69 -3.03 -2.14 -18.87
N HIS A 70 -1.98 -2.12 -19.70
CA HIS A 70 -2.10 -1.97 -21.15
C HIS A 70 -2.88 -3.13 -21.77
N ASN A 71 -2.52 -4.37 -21.45
CA ASN A 71 -3.18 -5.57 -21.96
C ASN A 71 -4.67 -5.63 -21.58
N LEU A 72 -5.00 -5.31 -20.34
CA LEU A 72 -6.40 -5.26 -19.88
C LEU A 72 -7.21 -4.20 -20.62
N ASN A 73 -6.62 -3.04 -20.89
CA ASN A 73 -7.27 -1.94 -21.60
C ASN A 73 -7.55 -2.31 -23.08
N VAL A 74 -6.64 -3.03 -23.73
CA VAL A 74 -6.84 -3.57 -25.09
C VAL A 74 -7.99 -4.59 -25.11
N LEU A 75 -8.02 -5.52 -24.15
CA LEU A 75 -9.07 -6.55 -24.06
C LEU A 75 -10.44 -5.97 -23.70
N SER A 76 -10.50 -4.93 -22.88
CA SER A 76 -11.75 -4.33 -22.41
C SER A 76 -12.38 -3.35 -23.40
N LYS A 77 -11.60 -2.81 -24.34
CA LYS A 77 -12.06 -1.81 -25.32
C LYS A 77 -12.08 -2.30 -26.78
N GLY A 78 -11.63 -3.53 -27.03
CA GLY A 78 -11.78 -4.22 -28.32
C GLY A 78 -13.21 -4.69 -28.56
#